data_AF-A0AAW9PXU3-F1
#
_entry.id   AF-A0AAW9PXU3-F1
#
_cell.length_a   1.000
_cell.length_b   1.000
_cell.length_c   1.000
_cell.angle_alpha   90.00
_cell.angle_beta   90.00
_cell.angle_gamma   90.00
#
_symmetry.space_group_name_H-M   'P 1'
#
loop_
_entity.id
_entity.type
_entity.pdbx_description
1 polymer ?
#
loop_
_entity_poly.entity_id
_entity_poly.type
_entity_poly.pdbx_seq_one_letter_code
_entity_poly.pdbx_strand_id
1 'polypeptide(L)'
;MPLISSDALEFELQRIPNVEEREQVFAFLSAAKIFVETTDNIEDRAESFCKLGFTLYDALHLAFAEASEATVFLTTDDRLLRKAISYAGNIKVRVSNPVTWLMENQEEI
;
A
#
# COMPACT_ATOMS: atom_id res chain seq x y z
N MET A 1 -4.56 12.72 -8.30
CA MET A 1 -4.57 11.24 -8.32
C MET A 1 -5.56 10.74 -7.27
N PRO A 2 -6.41 9.74 -7.55
CA PRO A 2 -7.32 9.17 -6.55
C PRO A 2 -6.55 8.35 -5.50
N LEU A 3 -7.01 8.39 -4.25
CA LEU A 3 -6.54 7.48 -3.21
C LEU A 3 -7.25 6.12 -3.37
N ILE A 4 -6.50 5.05 -3.10
CA ILE A 4 -6.93 3.65 -3.25
C ILE A 4 -7.00 3.04 -1.85
N SER A 5 -8.09 2.33 -1.56
CA SER A 5 -8.31 1.56 -0.33
C SER A 5 -8.54 0.08 -0.66
N SER A 6 -8.34 -0.80 0.32
CA SER A 6 -8.62 -2.23 0.20
C SER A 6 -9.26 -2.79 1.46
N ASP A 7 -9.89 -3.95 1.34
CA ASP A 7 -10.42 -4.72 2.47
C ASP A 7 -9.33 -5.13 3.47
N ALA A 8 -8.12 -5.42 3.02
CA ALA A 8 -6.97 -5.67 3.90
C ALA A 8 -6.61 -4.44 4.74
N LEU A 9 -6.67 -3.24 4.15
CA LEU A 9 -6.48 -2.00 4.89
C LEU A 9 -7.59 -1.78 5.92
N GLU A 10 -8.86 -2.01 5.54
CA GLU A 10 -9.98 -1.93 6.50
C GLU A 10 -9.82 -2.92 7.66
N PHE A 11 -9.38 -4.15 7.37
CA PHE A 11 -9.12 -5.17 8.38
C PHE A 11 -8.03 -4.74 9.36
N GLU A 12 -6.96 -4.10 8.89
CA GLU A 12 -5.92 -3.53 9.75
C GLU A 12 -6.46 -2.40 10.63
N LEU A 13 -7.25 -1.49 10.05
CA LEU A 13 -7.82 -0.35 10.76
C LEU A 13 -8.81 -0.76 11.86
N GLN A 14 -9.57 -1.82 11.65
CA GLN A 14 -10.46 -2.37 12.67
C GLN A 14 -9.71 -2.81 13.93
N ARG A 15 -8.42 -3.11 13.83
CA ARG A 15 -7.57 -3.56 14.95
C ARG A 15 -6.91 -2.41 15.70
N ILE A 16 -7.08 -1.16 15.28
CA ILE A 16 -6.65 0.01 16.05
C ILE A 16 -7.47 0.03 17.35
N PRO A 17 -6.83 -0.11 18.54
CA PRO A 17 -7.56 -0.20 19.80
C PRO A 17 -8.19 1.13 20.23
N ASN A 18 -7.53 2.24 19.88
CA ASN A 18 -8.00 3.57 20.17
C ASN A 18 -9.09 3.97 19.16
N VAL A 19 -10.31 4.15 19.66
CA VAL A 19 -11.48 4.48 18.83
C VAL A 19 -11.32 5.83 18.14
N GLU A 20 -10.77 6.83 18.82
CA GLU A 20 -10.59 8.18 18.26
C GLU A 20 -9.55 8.18 17.13
N GLU A 21 -8.42 7.50 17.32
CA GLU A 21 -7.42 7.31 16.27
C GLU A 21 -8.02 6.57 15.07
N ARG A 22 -8.80 5.52 15.33
CA ARG A 22 -9.47 4.75 14.27
C ARG A 22 -10.45 5.60 13.47
N GLU A 23 -11.30 6.39 14.14
CA GLU A 23 -12.26 7.28 13.49
C GLU A 23 -11.57 8.35 12.64
N GLN A 24 -10.46 8.92 13.12
CA GLN A 24 -9.65 9.87 12.36
C GLN A 24 -9.09 9.25 11.07
N VAL A 25 -8.57 8.02 11.16
CA VAL A 25 -8.04 7.33 9.98
C VAL A 25 -9.14 6.95 8.99
N PHE A 26 -10.32 6.51 9.46
CA PHE A 26 -11.47 6.26 8.59
C PHE A 26 -11.98 7.55 7.92
N ALA A 27 -12.01 8.67 8.64
CA ALA A 27 -12.37 9.96 8.06
C ALA A 27 -11.39 10.35 6.93
N PHE A 28 -10.09 10.10 7.11
CA PHE A 28 -9.11 10.31 6.04
C PHE A 28 -9.35 9.37 4.84
N LEU A 29 -9.60 8.08 5.10
CA LEU A 29 -9.89 7.11 4.04
C LEU A 29 -11.18 7.37 3.27
N SER A 30 -12.13 8.14 3.82
CA SER A 30 -13.32 8.57 3.08
C SER A 30 -12.99 9.37 1.81
N ALA A 31 -11.76 9.90 1.71
CA ALA A 31 -11.25 10.54 0.50
C ALA A 31 -10.82 9.55 -0.60
N ALA A 32 -10.69 8.26 -0.28
CA ALA A 32 -10.40 7.20 -1.25
C ALA A 32 -11.54 7.08 -2.26
N LYS A 33 -11.18 7.03 -3.55
CA LYS A 33 -12.15 6.96 -4.66
C LYS A 33 -12.20 5.58 -5.29
N ILE A 34 -11.24 4.71 -4.95
CA ILE A 34 -11.11 3.37 -5.48
C ILE A 34 -11.03 2.42 -4.29
N PHE A 35 -11.87 1.40 -4.30
CA PHE A 35 -11.84 0.30 -3.34
C PHE A 35 -11.55 -1.00 -4.09
N VAL A 36 -10.65 -1.81 -3.57
CA VAL A 36 -10.25 -3.09 -4.16
C VAL A 36 -10.46 -4.20 -3.15
N GLU A 37 -11.31 -5.17 -3.51
CA GLU A 37 -11.53 -6.38 -2.71
C GLU A 37 -10.47 -7.43 -3.00
N THR A 38 -10.21 -8.29 -2.02
CA THR A 38 -9.35 -9.46 -2.19
C THR A 38 -9.90 -10.36 -3.27
N THR A 39 -9.02 -10.84 -4.15
CA THR A 39 -9.33 -11.83 -5.19
C THR A 39 -8.23 -12.88 -5.19
N ASP A 40 -8.50 -14.07 -5.75
CA ASP A 40 -7.52 -15.15 -5.87
C ASP A 40 -6.21 -14.66 -6.54
N ASN A 41 -6.30 -13.78 -7.53
CA ASN A 41 -5.13 -13.19 -8.19
C ASN A 41 -4.28 -12.33 -7.25
N ILE A 42 -4.91 -11.62 -6.31
CA ILE A 42 -4.21 -10.81 -5.29
C ILE A 42 -3.54 -11.72 -4.27
N GLU A 43 -4.22 -12.80 -3.85
CA GLU A 43 -3.65 -13.80 -2.94
C GLU A 43 -2.44 -14.51 -3.56
N ASP A 44 -2.57 -15.01 -4.79
CA ASP A 44 -1.48 -15.64 -5.55
C ASP A 44 -0.29 -14.69 -5.71
N ARG A 45 -0.59 -13.40 -5.95
CA ARG A 45 0.45 -12.38 -6.07
C ARG A 45 1.13 -12.10 -4.75
N ALA A 46 0.38 -12.00 -3.65
CA ALA A 46 0.92 -11.85 -2.31
C ALA A 46 1.78 -13.06 -1.92
N GLU A 47 1.39 -14.28 -2.25
CA GLU A 47 2.22 -15.47 -2.06
C GLU A 47 3.56 -15.37 -2.80
N SER A 48 3.54 -14.86 -4.04
CA SER A 48 4.76 -14.66 -4.82
C SER A 48 5.73 -13.68 -4.12
N PHE A 49 5.21 -12.62 -3.49
CA PHE A 49 6.02 -11.72 -2.68
C PHE A 49 6.50 -12.37 -1.38
N CYS A 50 5.67 -13.19 -0.72
CA CYS A 50 6.09 -13.94 0.45
C CYS A 50 7.28 -14.86 0.14
N LYS A 51 7.33 -15.47 -1.06
CA LYS A 51 8.48 -16.26 -1.54
C LYS A 51 9.75 -15.43 -1.76
N LEU A 52 9.62 -14.13 -2.00
CA LEU A 52 10.73 -13.15 -1.99
C LEU A 52 11.06 -12.63 -0.57
N GLY A 53 10.38 -13.17 0.43
CA GLY A 53 10.58 -12.93 1.86
C GLY A 53 9.83 -11.73 2.43
N PHE A 54 8.91 -11.11 1.69
CA PHE A 54 8.05 -10.05 2.25
C PHE A 54 7.17 -10.65 3.36
N THR A 55 6.81 -9.85 4.36
CA THR A 55 5.81 -10.30 5.35
C THR A 55 4.44 -10.39 4.68
N LEU A 56 3.50 -11.12 5.28
CA LEU A 56 2.17 -11.31 4.69
C LEU A 56 1.45 -9.98 4.40
N TYR A 57 1.46 -9.05 5.36
CA TYR A 57 0.81 -7.75 5.19
C TYR A 57 1.51 -6.88 4.14
N ASP A 58 2.85 -6.83 4.15
CA ASP A 58 3.61 -6.12 3.11
C ASP A 58 3.31 -6.67 1.72
N ALA A 59 3.26 -8.00 1.60
CA ALA A 59 2.97 -8.70 0.35
C ALA A 59 1.55 -8.41 -0.16
N LEU A 60 0.55 -8.43 0.74
CA LEU A 60 -0.82 -8.07 0.41
C LEU A 60 -0.91 -6.63 -0.08
N HIS A 61 -0.36 -5.67 0.66
CA HIS A 61 -0.40 -4.25 0.28
C HIS A 61 0.26 -3.98 -1.08
N LEU A 62 1.39 -4.63 -1.37
CA LEU A 62 2.01 -4.56 -2.69
C LEU A 62 1.15 -5.19 -3.79
N ALA A 63 0.52 -6.33 -3.51
CA ALA A 63 -0.38 -6.99 -4.46
C ALA A 63 -1.62 -6.15 -4.77
N PHE A 64 -2.22 -5.51 -3.76
CA PHE A 64 -3.31 -4.55 -3.94
C PHE A 64 -2.88 -3.37 -4.80
N ALA A 65 -1.73 -2.76 -4.50
CA ALA A 65 -1.22 -1.63 -5.25
C ALA A 65 -0.93 -1.98 -6.73
N GLU A 66 -0.43 -3.19 -7.00
CA GLU A 66 -0.29 -3.69 -8.37
C GLU A 66 -1.64 -3.94 -9.05
N ALA A 67 -2.57 -4.62 -8.38
CA ALA A 67 -3.88 -4.96 -8.93
C ALA A 67 -4.74 -3.72 -9.22
N SER A 68 -4.53 -2.65 -8.44
CA SER A 68 -5.20 -1.37 -8.62
C SER A 68 -4.53 -0.45 -9.65
N GLU A 69 -3.45 -0.91 -10.29
CA GLU A 69 -2.61 -0.12 -11.20
C GLU A 69 -2.16 1.21 -10.56
N ALA A 70 -1.82 1.16 -9.26
CA ALA A 70 -1.40 2.36 -8.55
C ALA A 70 -0.13 2.94 -9.17
N THR A 71 -0.09 4.26 -9.34
CA THR A 71 1.09 4.95 -9.84
C THR A 71 2.24 4.89 -8.83
N VAL A 72 1.90 4.94 -7.54
CA VAL A 72 2.85 4.88 -6.44
C VAL A 72 2.20 4.23 -5.21
N PHE A 73 2.95 3.35 -4.55
CA PHE A 73 2.67 2.84 -3.22
C PHE A 73 3.54 3.60 -2.22
N LEU A 74 2.91 4.31 -1.29
CA LEU A 74 3.60 5.15 -0.31
C LEU A 74 3.70 4.42 1.04
N THR A 75 4.90 4.35 1.61
CA THR A 75 5.13 3.73 2.92
C THR A 75 6.20 4.48 3.71
N THR A 76 6.04 4.54 5.03
CA THR A 76 7.04 5.06 5.97
C THR A 76 7.93 3.96 6.56
N ASP A 77 7.69 2.69 6.23
CA ASP A 77 8.53 1.57 6.70
C ASP A 77 9.80 1.43 5.85
N ASP A 78 10.94 1.85 6.41
CA ASP A 78 12.25 1.76 5.76
C ASP A 78 12.68 0.32 5.44
N ARG A 79 12.18 -0.70 6.15
CA ARG A 79 12.47 -2.10 5.86
C ARG A 79 11.73 -2.54 4.61
N LEU A 80 10.45 -2.20 4.51
CA LEU A 80 9.64 -2.46 3.31
C LEU A 80 10.21 -1.73 2.09
N LEU A 81 10.52 -0.44 2.24
CA LEU A 81 11.08 0.38 1.17
C LEU A 81 12.39 -0.20 0.61
N ARG A 82 13.36 -0.51 1.48
CA ARG A 82 14.63 -1.11 1.06
C ARG A 82 14.44 -2.46 0.38
N LYS A 83 13.51 -3.26 0.87
CA LYS A 83 13.21 -4.56 0.29
C LYS A 83 12.55 -4.42 -1.09
N ALA A 84 11.59 -3.51 -1.23
CA ALA A 84 10.96 -3.22 -2.50
C ALA A 84 11.98 -2.74 -3.54
N ILE A 85 12.91 -1.86 -3.16
CA ILE A 85 14.02 -1.43 -4.02
C ILE A 85 14.91 -2.61 -4.43
N SER A 86 15.24 -3.50 -3.50
CA SER A 86 16.06 -4.69 -3.79
C SER A 86 15.41 -5.66 -4.78
N TYR A 87 14.07 -5.65 -4.87
CA TYR A 87 13.27 -6.47 -5.78
C TYR A 87 12.53 -5.62 -6.83
N ALA A 88 13.05 -4.45 -7.21
CA ALA A 88 12.37 -3.54 -8.13
C ALA A 88 12.04 -4.18 -9.50
N GLY A 89 12.81 -5.18 -9.96
CA GLY A 89 12.51 -5.93 -11.18
C GLY A 89 11.31 -6.89 -11.05
N ASN A 90 10.84 -7.16 -9.83
CA ASN A 90 9.72 -8.06 -9.52
C ASN A 90 8.46 -7.30 -9.11
N ILE A 91 8.54 -5.99 -8.87
CA ILE A 91 7.43 -5.16 -8.40
C ILE A 91 7.06 -4.18 -9.51
N LYS A 92 5.78 -4.16 -9.89
CA LYS A 92 5.24 -3.34 -10.99
C LYS A 92 4.83 -1.94 -10.55
N VAL A 93 4.66 -1.73 -9.25
CA VAL A 93 4.33 -0.43 -8.66
C VAL A 93 5.56 0.26 -8.10
N ARG A 94 5.66 1.57 -8.29
CA ARG A 94 6.69 2.38 -7.64
C ARG A 94 6.46 2.42 -6.14
N VAL A 95 7.47 2.06 -5.34
CA VAL A 95 7.40 2.20 -3.88
C VAL A 95 8.24 3.39 -3.44
N SER A 96 7.67 4.29 -2.63
CA SER A 96 8.39 5.49 -2.16
C SER A 96 7.98 5.90 -0.74
N ASN A 97 8.87 6.65 -0.07
CA ASN A 97 8.50 7.38 1.13
C ASN A 97 7.62 8.60 0.76
N PRO A 98 6.54 8.92 1.51
CA PRO A 98 5.69 10.08 1.25
C PRO A 98 6.46 11.41 1.14
N VAL A 99 7.46 11.64 1.98
CA VAL A 99 8.24 12.90 1.99
C VAL A 99 9.10 13.00 0.75
N THR A 100 9.80 11.92 0.40
CA THR A 100 10.62 11.85 -0.82
C THR A 100 9.77 12.04 -2.06
N TRP A 101 8.64 11.33 -2.13
CA TRP A 101 7.71 11.46 -3.24
C TRP A 101 7.18 12.89 -3.37
N LEU A 102 6.81 13.54 -2.26
CA LEU A 102 6.35 14.92 -2.27
C LEU A 102 7.44 15.86 -2.81
N MET A 103 8.68 15.74 -2.33
CA MET A 103 9.79 16.60 -2.78
C MET A 103 10.07 16.47 -4.28
N GLU A 104 9.95 15.27 -4.85
CA GLU A 104 10.12 15.04 -6.30
C GLU A 104 8.98 15.61 -7.15
N ASN A 105 7.78 15.74 -6.58
CA ASN A 105 6.57 16.19 -7.28
C ASN A 105 6.19 17.64 -6.92
N GLN A 106 7.04 18.35 -6.17
CA GLN A 106 6.83 19.76 -5.77
C GLN A 106 7.12 20.78 -6.89
N GLU A 107 7.65 20.37 -8.04
CA GLU A 107 7.87 21.26 -9.20
C GLU A 107 6.66 21.38 -10.15
N GLU A 108 5.55 20.71 -9.88
CA GLU A 108 4.35 20.65 -10.77
C GLU A 108 3.07 21.28 -10.17
N ILE A 109 3.19 22.26 -9.27
CA ILE A 109 2.04 23.04 -8.76
C ILE A 109 2.13 24.50 -9.21
#